data_AF-A0A928ZPL7-F1
#
_entry.id   AF-A0A928ZPL7-F1
#
_cell.length_a   1.000
_cell.length_b   1.000
_cell.length_c   1.000
_cell.angle_alpha   90.00
_cell.angle_beta   90.00
_cell.angle_gamma   90.00
#
_symmetry.space_group_name_H-M   'P 1'
#
loop_
_entity.id
_entity.type
_entity.pdbx_description
1 polymer ?
#
loop_
_entity_poly.entity_id
_entity_poly.type
_entity_poly.pdbx_seq_one_letter_code
_entity_poly.pdbx_strand_id
1 'polypeptide(L)'
;MAGAVSYRCDLGNSQELYLSNQGILTTVTIYTGSAGQQQQSSQAVATGEWKASPQIYRLGGGYVATVFAEQTFYLSIQGNQMQMSSGASGEGTAQQIRQLEPLPMQPAESPSVSTMKPMTPMQPMTMTMGDMSMSMGEMRMGNMSMGTQASSSQASSQRSSTAASQPAEEQAAAAQSGQKKFCSQCGAAVRVGDRFCAQCGTQLTNTPSA
;
A
#
# COMPACT_ATOMS: atom_id res chain seq x y z
N MET A 1 -6.51 -29.44 -1.08
CA MET A 1 -6.42 -27.96 -1.20
C MET A 1 -7.84 -27.46 -1.06
N ALA A 2 -8.13 -26.55 -0.13
CA ALA A 2 -9.45 -25.91 -0.08
C ALA A 2 -9.61 -25.03 -1.32
N GLY A 3 -10.76 -25.11 -2.00
CA GLY A 3 -11.03 -24.29 -3.18
C GLY A 3 -11.26 -22.83 -2.80
N ALA A 4 -10.68 -21.91 -3.55
CA ALA A 4 -10.92 -20.48 -3.37
C ALA A 4 -12.36 -20.12 -3.76
N VAL A 5 -13.26 -20.04 -2.79
CA VAL A 5 -14.66 -19.69 -3.03
C VAL A 5 -14.79 -18.19 -3.25
N SER A 6 -15.48 -17.79 -4.32
CA SER A 6 -15.69 -16.37 -4.67
C SER A 6 -17.15 -16.11 -5.06
N TYR A 7 -17.63 -14.91 -4.76
CA TYR A 7 -18.97 -14.42 -5.08
C TYR A 7 -18.88 -12.98 -5.57
N ARG A 8 -19.85 -12.55 -6.37
CA ARG A 8 -20.03 -11.17 -6.79
C ARG A 8 -21.43 -10.65 -6.47
N CYS A 9 -21.51 -9.36 -6.19
CA CYS A 9 -22.73 -8.60 -6.03
C CYS A 9 -22.66 -7.35 -6.90
N ASP A 10 -23.69 -7.10 -7.71
CA ASP A 10 -23.90 -5.78 -8.31
C ASP A 10 -24.38 -4.82 -7.20
N LEU A 11 -23.82 -3.61 -7.12
CA LEU A 11 -24.16 -2.60 -6.11
C LEU A 11 -24.97 -1.43 -6.71
N GLY A 12 -25.25 -1.46 -8.01
CA GLY A 12 -25.75 -0.35 -8.82
C GLY A 12 -24.67 0.70 -9.10
N ASN A 13 -25.03 1.73 -9.88
CA ASN A 13 -24.17 2.90 -10.18
C ASN A 13 -22.77 2.52 -10.72
N SER A 14 -22.71 1.48 -11.57
CA SER A 14 -21.46 0.93 -12.14
C SER A 14 -20.44 0.45 -11.09
N GLN A 15 -20.91 0.02 -9.92
CA GLN A 15 -20.09 -0.68 -8.93
C GLN A 15 -20.42 -2.17 -8.86
N GLU A 16 -19.38 -3.00 -8.94
CA GLU A 16 -19.43 -4.43 -8.58
C GLU A 16 -18.56 -4.68 -7.36
N LEU A 17 -19.01 -5.57 -6.48
CA LEU A 17 -18.29 -6.02 -5.30
C LEU A 17 -18.07 -7.53 -5.35
N TYR A 18 -16.80 -7.93 -5.30
CA TYR A 18 -16.36 -9.32 -5.29
C TYR A 18 -15.87 -9.68 -3.88
N LEU A 19 -16.41 -10.76 -3.33
CA LEU A 19 -15.91 -11.39 -2.10
C LEU A 19 -15.21 -12.69 -2.48
N SER A 20 -14.02 -12.93 -1.94
CA SER A 20 -13.30 -14.20 -2.09
C SER A 20 -12.70 -14.66 -0.77
N ASN A 21 -12.64 -15.96 -0.53
CA ASN A 21 -12.01 -16.56 0.64
C ASN A 21 -10.97 -17.60 0.22
N GLN A 22 -9.76 -17.44 0.76
CA GLN A 22 -8.60 -18.26 0.45
C GLN A 22 -7.99 -18.73 1.78
N GLY A 23 -8.41 -19.91 2.22
CA GLY A 23 -8.15 -20.38 3.58
C GLY A 23 -8.71 -19.40 4.61
N ILE A 24 -7.86 -18.85 5.47
CA ILE A 24 -8.29 -17.94 6.53
C ILE A 24 -8.55 -16.50 6.08
N LEU A 25 -8.17 -16.12 4.85
CA LEU A 25 -8.19 -14.73 4.38
C LEU A 25 -9.42 -14.47 3.50
N THR A 26 -10.27 -13.54 3.92
CA THR A 26 -11.33 -12.96 3.08
C THR A 26 -10.85 -11.68 2.42
N THR A 27 -10.89 -11.62 1.10
CA THR A 27 -10.60 -10.41 0.31
C THR A 27 -11.88 -9.89 -0.31
N VAL A 28 -12.17 -8.61 -0.04
CA VAL A 28 -13.24 -7.84 -0.70
C VAL A 28 -12.58 -6.94 -1.74
N THR A 29 -13.03 -7.01 -2.98
CA THR A 29 -12.60 -6.14 -4.08
C THR A 29 -13.80 -5.38 -4.62
N ILE A 30 -13.72 -4.05 -4.67
CA ILE A 30 -14.73 -3.18 -5.26
C ILE A 30 -14.19 -2.68 -6.60
N TYR A 31 -14.95 -2.89 -7.66
CA TYR A 31 -14.73 -2.27 -8.97
C TYR A 31 -15.70 -1.10 -9.13
N THR A 32 -15.20 0.04 -9.60
CA THR A 32 -16.01 1.21 -9.96
C THR A 32 -15.71 1.56 -11.42
N GLY A 33 -16.69 1.32 -12.29
CA GLY A 33 -16.64 1.72 -13.69
C GLY A 33 -17.11 3.16 -13.87
N SER A 34 -16.29 3.99 -14.51
CA SER A 34 -16.66 5.32 -14.98
C SER A 34 -16.30 5.48 -16.46
N ALA A 35 -16.87 6.46 -17.15
CA ALA A 35 -16.62 6.66 -18.58
C ALA A 35 -15.14 7.00 -18.85
N GLY A 36 -14.37 5.99 -19.26
CA GLY A 36 -12.94 6.08 -19.57
C GLY A 36 -11.98 5.55 -18.49
N GLN A 37 -12.44 5.19 -17.29
CA GLN A 37 -11.59 4.62 -16.22
C GLN A 37 -12.36 3.59 -15.38
N GLN A 38 -11.77 2.40 -15.21
CA GLN A 38 -12.21 1.39 -14.24
C GLN A 38 -11.24 1.41 -13.04
N GLN A 39 -11.69 1.95 -11.90
CA GLN A 39 -10.93 1.88 -10.66
C GLN A 39 -11.26 0.57 -9.93
N GLN A 40 -10.24 -0.04 -9.32
CA GLN A 40 -10.41 -1.17 -8.41
C GLN A 40 -9.77 -0.86 -7.06
N SER A 41 -10.34 -1.36 -5.98
CA SER A 41 -9.68 -1.41 -4.68
C SER A 41 -10.00 -2.71 -3.96
N SER A 42 -8.97 -3.36 -3.44
CA SER A 42 -9.07 -4.60 -2.66
C SER A 42 -8.58 -4.38 -1.24
N GLN A 43 -9.28 -5.02 -0.28
CA GLN A 43 -8.97 -5.02 1.14
C GLN A 43 -9.17 -6.45 1.67
N ALA A 44 -8.26 -6.91 2.52
CA ALA A 44 -8.25 -8.29 3.00
C ALA A 44 -8.25 -8.36 4.54
N VAL A 45 -9.04 -9.29 5.09
CA VAL A 45 -9.28 -9.48 6.52
C VAL A 45 -9.26 -10.96 6.88
N ALA A 46 -8.69 -11.30 8.04
CA ALA A 46 -8.63 -12.68 8.51
C ALA A 46 -9.94 -13.07 9.20
N THR A 47 -10.75 -13.91 8.53
CA THR A 47 -12.06 -14.40 9.02
C THR A 47 -12.04 -15.87 9.38
N GLY A 48 -11.02 -16.63 8.96
CA GLY A 48 -11.12 -18.08 8.85
C GLY A 48 -11.83 -18.52 7.56
N GLU A 49 -11.91 -19.83 7.37
CA GLU A 49 -12.62 -20.45 6.24
C GLU A 49 -14.13 -20.23 6.35
N TRP A 50 -14.80 -19.97 5.23
CA TRP A 50 -16.25 -19.83 5.21
C TRP A 50 -16.98 -21.18 5.38
N LYS A 51 -17.98 -21.19 6.26
CA LYS A 51 -18.86 -22.35 6.54
C LYS A 51 -20.21 -22.26 5.80
N ALA A 52 -20.55 -21.10 5.22
CA ALA A 52 -21.72 -20.88 4.36
C ALA A 52 -21.44 -19.74 3.36
N SER A 53 -22.34 -19.54 2.38
CA SER A 53 -22.24 -18.43 1.43
C SER A 53 -22.43 -17.08 2.13
N PRO A 54 -21.54 -16.08 1.91
CA PRO A 54 -21.72 -14.74 2.47
C PRO A 54 -22.96 -14.03 1.89
N GLN A 55 -23.44 -13.02 2.60
CA GLN A 55 -24.61 -12.21 2.22
C GLN A 55 -24.28 -10.72 2.29
N ILE A 56 -24.78 -9.91 1.34
CA ILE A 56 -24.58 -8.46 1.32
C ILE A 56 -25.90 -7.76 1.65
N TYR A 57 -25.86 -6.74 2.51
CA TYR A 57 -27.01 -5.93 2.87
C TYR A 57 -26.72 -4.46 2.54
N ARG A 58 -27.72 -3.70 2.08
CA ARG A 58 -27.59 -2.26 1.77
C ARG A 58 -28.10 -1.41 2.92
N LEU A 59 -27.23 -0.61 3.54
CA LEU A 59 -27.49 0.04 4.82
C LEU A 59 -27.18 1.54 4.75
N GLY A 60 -28.23 2.36 4.68
CA GLY A 60 -28.13 3.82 4.55
C GLY A 60 -27.40 4.26 3.27
N GLY A 61 -26.13 4.64 3.41
CA GLY A 61 -25.24 5.07 2.34
C GLY A 61 -24.10 4.09 2.00
N GLY A 62 -24.13 2.87 2.54
CA GLY A 62 -23.09 1.86 2.30
C GLY A 62 -23.65 0.43 2.29
N TYR A 63 -22.75 -0.54 2.43
CA TYR A 63 -23.06 -1.96 2.36
C TYR A 63 -22.46 -2.70 3.57
N VAL A 64 -23.07 -3.82 3.97
CA VAL A 64 -22.54 -4.71 5.00
C VAL A 64 -22.43 -6.11 4.41
N ALA A 65 -21.21 -6.64 4.32
CA ALA A 65 -21.00 -8.04 3.96
C ALA A 65 -20.96 -8.90 5.23
N THR A 66 -21.90 -9.81 5.35
CA THR A 66 -21.96 -10.81 6.43
C THR A 66 -21.24 -12.06 5.98
N VAL A 67 -20.20 -12.44 6.72
CA VAL A 67 -19.33 -13.59 6.46
C VAL A 67 -19.56 -14.63 7.56
N PHE A 68 -19.89 -15.85 7.16
CA PHE A 68 -20.16 -16.98 8.05
C PHE A 68 -18.95 -17.89 8.12
N ALA A 69 -18.13 -17.76 9.17
CA ALA A 69 -16.94 -18.58 9.39
C ALA A 69 -17.06 -19.32 10.74
N GLU A 70 -15.97 -19.40 11.52
CA GLU A 70 -15.97 -19.85 12.93
C GLU A 70 -16.97 -19.05 13.79
N GLN A 71 -17.01 -17.75 13.54
CA GLN A 71 -18.00 -16.78 14.04
C GLN A 71 -18.56 -15.98 12.87
N THR A 72 -19.66 -15.27 13.07
CA THR A 72 -20.15 -14.30 12.08
C THR A 72 -19.34 -13.02 12.15
N PHE A 73 -18.80 -12.60 11.01
CA PHE A 73 -18.15 -11.30 10.82
C PHE A 73 -19.04 -10.39 9.99
N TYR A 74 -19.11 -9.11 10.35
CA TYR A 74 -19.81 -8.08 9.58
C TYR A 74 -18.78 -7.05 9.09
N LEU A 75 -18.59 -7.01 7.78
CA LEU A 75 -17.69 -6.10 7.08
C LEU A 75 -18.51 -4.91 6.59
N SER A 76 -18.47 -3.80 7.33
CA SER A 76 -19.13 -2.55 6.94
C SER A 76 -18.27 -1.83 5.91
N ILE A 77 -18.86 -1.50 4.76
CA ILE A 77 -18.18 -1.00 3.56
C ILE A 77 -18.82 0.34 3.19
N GLN A 78 -18.03 1.41 3.25
CA GLN A 78 -18.47 2.77 2.91
C GLN A 78 -17.46 3.40 1.95
N GLY A 79 -17.88 3.58 0.69
CA GLY A 79 -16.98 3.95 -0.40
C GLY A 79 -15.81 2.96 -0.48
N ASN A 80 -14.59 3.47 -0.28
CA ASN A 80 -13.37 2.68 -0.36
C ASN A 80 -12.85 2.18 1.02
N GLN A 81 -13.59 2.37 2.11
CA GLN A 81 -13.17 1.95 3.47
C GLN A 81 -13.95 0.72 3.93
N MET A 82 -13.27 -0.24 4.56
CA MET A 82 -13.89 -1.39 5.23
C MET A 82 -13.61 -1.35 6.74
N GLN A 83 -14.63 -1.59 7.56
CA GLN A 83 -14.51 -1.86 8.98
C GLN A 83 -15.07 -3.25 9.32
N MET A 84 -14.23 -4.12 9.88
CA MET A 84 -14.63 -5.44 10.37
C MET A 84 -15.16 -5.35 11.80
N SER A 85 -16.23 -6.09 12.09
CA SER A 85 -16.78 -6.30 13.44
C SER A 85 -17.21 -7.76 13.60
N SER A 86 -17.14 -8.29 14.82
CA SER A 86 -17.60 -9.66 15.15
C SER A 86 -17.98 -9.79 16.63
N GLY A 87 -18.71 -10.86 16.97
CA GLY A 87 -19.26 -11.06 18.32
C GLY A 87 -20.05 -9.84 18.79
N ALA A 88 -19.85 -9.44 20.05
CA ALA A 88 -20.51 -8.28 20.67
C ALA A 88 -20.31 -6.97 19.88
N SER A 89 -19.14 -6.75 19.27
CA SER A 89 -18.88 -5.56 18.45
C SER A 89 -19.73 -5.48 17.17
N GLY A 90 -20.27 -6.62 16.73
CA GLY A 90 -21.15 -6.72 15.56
C GLY A 90 -22.65 -6.72 15.89
N GLU A 91 -23.07 -6.74 17.16
CA GLU A 91 -24.49 -6.91 17.51
C GLU A 91 -25.39 -5.76 17.01
N GLY A 92 -24.90 -4.51 17.06
CA GLY A 92 -25.65 -3.37 16.51
C GLY A 92 -25.88 -3.52 14.99
N THR A 93 -24.84 -3.91 14.26
CA THR A 93 -24.91 -4.20 12.83
C THR A 93 -25.88 -5.36 12.54
N ALA A 94 -25.80 -6.43 13.36
CA ALA A 94 -26.67 -7.60 13.25
C ALA A 94 -28.16 -7.26 13.48
N GLN A 95 -28.46 -6.37 14.43
CA GLN A 95 -29.83 -5.88 14.66
C GLN A 95 -30.36 -5.06 13.48
N GLN A 96 -29.51 -4.24 12.85
CA GLN A 96 -29.91 -3.43 11.70
C GLN A 96 -30.16 -4.28 10.44
N ILE A 97 -29.26 -5.23 10.10
CA ILE A 97 -29.44 -6.07 8.90
C ILE A 97 -30.59 -7.08 9.02
N ARG A 98 -31.02 -7.45 10.23
CA ARG A 98 -32.17 -8.36 10.46
C ARG A 98 -33.50 -7.85 9.89
N GLN A 99 -33.62 -6.56 9.59
CA GLN A 99 -34.81 -5.95 8.99
C GLN A 99 -34.64 -5.69 7.48
N LEU A 100 -33.53 -6.13 6.88
CA LEU A 100 -33.16 -5.86 5.50
C LEU A 100 -33.04 -7.17 4.72
N GLU A 101 -33.47 -7.15 3.46
CA GLU A 101 -33.34 -8.30 2.57
C GLU A 101 -31.93 -8.32 1.95
N PRO A 102 -31.25 -9.48 1.83
CA PRO A 102 -29.91 -9.55 1.27
C PRO A 102 -29.93 -9.34 -0.25
N LEU A 103 -28.93 -8.62 -0.76
CA LEU A 103 -28.72 -8.44 -2.20
C LEU A 103 -28.35 -9.78 -2.87
N PRO A 104 -28.78 -9.98 -4.14
CA PRO A 104 -28.53 -11.22 -4.86
C PRO A 104 -27.04 -11.37 -5.21
N MET A 105 -26.35 -12.26 -4.49
CA MET A 105 -24.98 -12.66 -4.81
C MET A 105 -24.96 -13.85 -5.78
N GLN A 106 -24.12 -13.74 -6.80
CA GLN A 106 -23.82 -14.82 -7.73
C GLN A 106 -22.48 -15.46 -7.35
N PRO A 107 -22.30 -16.79 -7.47
CA PRO A 107 -20.97 -17.38 -7.50
C PRO A 107 -20.13 -16.70 -8.59
N ALA A 108 -18.88 -16.40 -8.28
CA ALA A 108 -17.90 -15.89 -9.22
C ALA A 108 -16.75 -16.89 -9.31
N GLU A 109 -16.21 -17.08 -10.51
CA GLU A 109 -14.83 -17.56 -10.61
C GLU A 109 -13.91 -16.51 -10.00
N SER A 110 -12.85 -16.93 -9.31
CA SER A 110 -11.88 -16.00 -8.75
C SER A 110 -11.30 -15.16 -9.89
N PRO A 111 -11.36 -13.82 -9.84
CA PRO A 111 -10.76 -13.00 -10.88
C PRO A 111 -9.27 -13.28 -10.89
N SER A 112 -8.81 -14.03 -11.89
CA SER A 112 -7.40 -14.33 -12.10
C SER A 112 -6.70 -13.00 -12.31
N VAL A 113 -6.00 -12.55 -11.25
CA VAL A 113 -5.44 -11.20 -11.16
C VAL A 113 -4.61 -10.97 -12.42
N SER A 114 -5.18 -10.16 -13.32
CA SER A 114 -4.59 -9.94 -14.63
C SER A 114 -3.38 -9.05 -14.41
N THR A 115 -2.25 -9.72 -14.15
CA THR A 115 -0.95 -9.12 -13.86
C THR A 115 -0.76 -7.97 -14.81
N MET A 116 -0.84 -6.74 -14.28
CA MET A 116 -0.63 -5.55 -15.08
C MET A 116 0.73 -5.74 -15.74
N LYS A 117 0.75 -5.92 -17.06
CA LYS A 117 2.00 -6.08 -17.79
C LYS A 117 2.83 -4.86 -17.42
N PRO A 118 4.00 -5.03 -16.78
CA PRO A 118 4.79 -3.88 -16.34
C PRO A 118 5.03 -3.03 -17.59
N MET A 119 4.65 -1.75 -17.53
CA MET A 119 4.75 -0.87 -18.68
C MET A 119 6.19 -0.94 -19.19
N THR A 120 6.38 -1.57 -20.35
CA THR A 120 7.71 -1.75 -20.92
C THR A 120 8.35 -0.36 -21.02
N PRO A 121 9.55 -0.16 -20.46
CA PRO A 121 10.20 1.15 -20.52
C PRO A 121 10.25 1.58 -21.97
N MET A 122 9.89 2.84 -22.24
CA MET A 122 9.89 3.37 -23.61
C MET A 122 11.27 3.14 -24.22
N GLN A 123 11.33 2.28 -25.24
CA GLN A 123 12.58 1.97 -25.92
C GLN A 123 13.13 3.27 -26.51
N PRO A 124 14.44 3.55 -26.40
CA PRO A 124 15.02 4.73 -27.01
C PRO A 124 14.72 4.70 -28.53
N MET A 125 14.32 5.85 -29.08
CA MET A 125 13.74 5.93 -30.41
C MET A 125 14.83 5.81 -31.49
N THR A 126 15.21 4.57 -31.80
CA THR A 126 16.29 4.25 -32.76
C THR A 126 15.88 4.65 -34.18
N MET A 127 16.26 5.86 -34.60
CA MET A 127 16.03 6.33 -35.97
C MET A 127 16.99 5.63 -36.96
N THR A 128 16.51 4.56 -37.59
CA THR A 128 17.15 3.99 -38.78
C THR A 128 16.93 4.92 -39.98
N MET A 129 17.84 5.87 -40.19
CA MET A 129 17.80 6.78 -41.33
C MET A 129 18.38 6.10 -42.59
N GLY A 130 17.52 5.42 -43.35
CA GLY A 130 17.84 4.91 -44.69
C GLY A 130 17.57 5.99 -45.75
N ASP A 131 18.59 6.28 -46.55
CA ASP A 131 18.61 7.23 -47.68
C ASP A 131 17.94 8.60 -47.46
N MET A 132 18.73 9.56 -46.95
CA MET A 132 18.51 10.98 -47.21
C MET A 132 19.84 11.66 -47.52
N SER A 133 20.07 11.93 -48.81
CA SER A 133 21.20 12.75 -49.27
C SER A 133 21.02 14.21 -48.85
N MET A 134 21.80 14.68 -47.88
CA MET A 134 21.87 16.10 -47.51
C MET A 134 23.17 16.72 -48.00
N SER A 135 23.05 17.79 -48.80
CA SER A 135 24.19 18.53 -49.36
C SER A 135 24.79 19.50 -48.36
N MET A 136 26.01 20.01 -48.64
CA MET A 136 26.78 20.90 -47.78
C MET A 136 26.01 22.15 -47.32
N GLY A 137 26.13 22.46 -46.02
CA GLY A 137 25.68 23.71 -45.41
C GLY A 137 26.39 23.96 -44.08
N GLU A 138 27.52 24.66 -44.10
CA GLU A 138 28.28 25.00 -42.89
C GLU A 138 27.53 26.02 -42.02
N MET A 139 27.35 25.72 -40.72
CA MET A 139 27.38 26.76 -39.68
C MET A 139 28.09 26.24 -38.42
N ARG A 140 29.03 27.05 -37.93
CA ARG A 140 29.87 26.79 -36.75
C ARG A 140 29.37 27.59 -35.55
N MET A 141 29.25 26.95 -34.38
CA MET A 141 29.66 27.49 -33.07
C MET A 141 29.52 26.38 -32.00
N GLY A 142 30.40 26.25 -31.01
CA GLY A 142 31.65 26.97 -30.79
C GLY A 142 31.97 27.12 -29.30
N ASN A 143 32.87 26.27 -28.79
CA ASN A 143 33.40 26.30 -27.41
C ASN A 143 32.35 26.22 -26.27
N MET A 144 32.17 25.02 -25.71
CA MET A 144 32.53 24.76 -24.30
C MET A 144 32.50 23.25 -24.01
N SER A 145 33.53 22.76 -23.35
CA SER A 145 33.70 21.33 -23.03
C SER A 145 34.44 21.19 -21.70
N MET A 146 33.99 20.26 -20.83
CA MET A 146 34.87 19.39 -20.04
C MET A 146 34.07 18.32 -19.26
N GLY A 147 34.25 17.06 -19.63
CA GLY A 147 34.82 16.10 -18.68
C GLY A 147 36.36 16.13 -18.80
N THR A 148 37.14 15.36 -18.05
CA THR A 148 36.82 14.33 -17.07
C THR A 148 38.11 13.97 -16.30
N GLN A 149 37.97 13.29 -15.16
CA GLN A 149 38.97 12.36 -14.59
C GLN A 149 40.35 12.90 -14.12
N ALA A 150 40.58 12.68 -12.82
CA ALA A 150 41.82 12.31 -12.14
C ALA A 150 43.20 12.42 -12.86
N SER A 151 44.14 13.06 -12.18
CA SER A 151 45.47 12.46 -11.91
C SER A 151 46.12 13.06 -10.66
N SER A 152 46.96 12.26 -10.01
CA SER A 152 47.67 12.62 -8.77
C SER A 152 49.05 13.20 -9.04
N SER A 153 49.35 14.39 -8.49
CA SER A 153 50.72 14.87 -8.30
C SER A 153 50.83 15.75 -7.05
N GLN A 154 51.82 15.43 -6.20
CA GLN A 154 52.82 16.30 -5.57
C GLN A 154 52.53 17.82 -5.38
N ALA A 155 53.03 18.52 -4.36
CA ALA A 155 53.58 18.23 -3.02
C ALA A 155 54.14 19.57 -2.48
N SER A 156 54.09 19.84 -1.16
CA SER A 156 54.76 20.97 -0.48
C SER A 156 54.39 22.39 -1.00
N SER A 157 53.89 23.31 -0.16
CA SER A 157 54.61 23.76 1.04
C SER A 157 53.72 24.56 1.98
N GLN A 158 53.98 24.42 3.29
CA GLN A 158 54.16 25.48 4.30
C GLN A 158 53.56 26.87 4.00
N ARG A 159 52.81 27.53 4.92
CA ARG A 159 52.86 27.45 6.40
C ARG A 159 51.66 28.20 7.03
N SER A 160 51.32 27.85 8.28
CA SER A 160 50.87 28.74 9.38
C SER A 160 49.58 29.61 9.18
N SER A 161 48.62 29.70 10.10
CA SER A 161 48.60 29.35 11.55
C SER A 161 47.21 28.92 12.05
N THR A 162 47.23 28.17 13.16
CA THR A 162 46.29 28.03 14.30
C THR A 162 44.99 28.89 14.33
N ALA A 163 43.86 28.43 14.89
CA ALA A 163 43.65 27.33 15.85
C ALA A 163 42.21 26.74 15.88
N ALA A 164 42.07 25.56 16.50
CA ALA A 164 40.90 25.02 17.23
C ALA A 164 39.55 24.86 16.46
N SER A 165 38.93 23.67 16.34
CA SER A 165 39.25 22.34 16.91
C SER A 165 38.79 21.17 16.02
N GLN A 166 39.47 20.03 16.17
CA GLN A 166 39.24 18.68 15.61
C GLN A 166 39.48 17.64 16.73
N PRO A 167 39.24 16.31 16.58
CA PRO A 167 38.74 15.56 15.40
C PRO A 167 37.21 15.34 15.49
N ALA A 168 36.50 14.20 15.49
CA ALA A 168 36.76 12.73 15.56
C ALA A 168 35.53 12.00 14.91
N GLU A 169 35.48 10.71 14.52
CA GLU A 169 36.08 9.44 15.00
C GLU A 169 35.57 8.99 16.38
N GLU A 170 35.15 7.74 16.64
CA GLU A 170 34.95 6.52 15.84
C GLU A 170 34.16 5.52 16.75
N GLN A 171 33.72 4.37 16.23
CA GLN A 171 33.33 3.15 16.94
C GLN A 171 32.10 3.14 17.87
N ALA A 172 31.07 2.44 17.37
CA ALA A 172 30.52 1.21 17.96
C ALA A 172 30.04 1.15 19.44
N ALA A 173 28.82 0.64 19.57
CA ALA A 173 28.38 -0.27 20.65
C ALA A 173 28.47 0.21 22.12
N ALA A 174 27.50 1.04 22.52
CA ALA A 174 26.99 1.04 23.89
C ALA A 174 25.55 0.49 23.92
N ALA A 175 25.37 -0.72 24.46
CA ALA A 175 24.05 -1.31 24.63
C ALA A 175 23.32 -0.64 25.82
N GLN A 176 22.44 0.32 25.53
CA GLN A 176 21.43 0.75 26.50
C GLN A 176 20.16 -0.06 26.32
N SER A 177 19.68 -0.66 27.42
CA SER A 177 18.55 -1.59 27.50
C SER A 177 17.20 -0.88 27.38
N GLY A 178 17.02 -0.10 26.31
CA GLY A 178 15.75 0.48 25.94
C GLY A 178 14.73 -0.63 25.64
N GLN A 179 13.80 -0.85 26.57
CA GLN A 179 12.62 -1.68 26.35
C GLN A 179 11.96 -1.23 25.05
N LYS A 180 11.89 -2.14 24.05
CA LYS A 180 11.30 -1.83 22.75
C LYS A 180 9.82 -1.55 22.93
N LYS A 181 9.45 -0.26 22.97
CA LYS A 181 8.06 0.17 22.97
C LYS A 181 7.53 0.06 21.53
N PHE A 182 6.23 -0.15 21.41
CA PHE A 182 5.53 -0.21 20.12
C PHE A 182 4.45 0.87 20.11
N CYS A 183 4.24 1.51 18.97
CA CYS A 183 3.20 2.53 18.83
C CYS A 183 1.81 1.88 18.88
N SER A 184 0.97 2.31 19.80
CA SER A 184 -0.39 1.77 19.98
C SER A 184 -1.34 2.02 18.79
N GLN A 185 -1.00 2.92 17.87
CA GLN A 185 -1.81 3.22 16.67
C GLN A 185 -1.39 2.43 15.41
N CYS A 186 -0.15 1.93 15.33
CA CYS A 186 0.35 1.29 14.09
C CYS A 186 1.27 0.08 14.32
N GLY A 187 1.52 -0.33 15.56
CA GLY A 187 2.38 -1.46 15.91
C GLY A 187 3.88 -1.24 15.65
N ALA A 188 4.29 -0.14 15.00
CA ALA A 188 5.71 0.12 14.71
C ALA A 188 6.56 0.24 15.98
N ALA A 189 7.77 -0.34 15.96
CA ALA A 189 8.73 -0.22 17.05
C ALA A 189 9.23 1.24 17.17
N VAL A 190 9.25 1.76 18.40
CA VAL A 190 9.64 3.13 18.75
C VAL A 190 10.62 3.13 19.92
N ARG A 191 11.52 4.12 19.95
CA ARG A 191 12.57 4.22 20.97
C ARG A 191 12.03 4.93 22.22
N VAL A 192 12.55 4.54 23.38
CA VAL A 192 12.20 5.21 24.64
C VAL A 192 12.80 6.62 24.64
N GLY A 193 11.97 7.63 24.40
CA GLY A 193 12.36 9.01 24.19
C GLY A 193 11.78 9.65 22.93
N ASP A 194 11.32 8.84 21.96
CA ASP A 194 10.61 9.36 20.79
C ASP A 194 9.31 10.05 21.23
N ARG A 195 9.12 11.31 20.81
CA ARG A 195 7.89 12.08 21.11
C ARG A 195 6.77 11.80 20.12
N PHE A 196 7.08 11.29 18.93
CA PHE A 196 6.15 10.97 17.85
C PHE A 196 6.60 9.69 17.15
N CYS A 197 5.66 8.89 16.65
CA CYS A 197 6.00 7.69 15.90
C CYS A 197 6.46 8.02 14.48
N ALA A 198 7.69 7.61 14.12
CA ALA A 198 8.29 7.79 12.79
C ALA A 198 7.63 6.98 11.64
N GLN A 199 6.47 6.34 11.87
CA GLN A 199 5.70 5.61 10.86
C GLN A 199 4.25 6.10 10.70
N CYS A 200 3.63 6.66 11.73
CA CYS A 200 2.25 7.18 11.65
C CYS A 200 2.08 8.62 12.14
N GLY A 201 3.16 9.31 12.51
CA GLY A 201 3.15 10.70 13.02
C GLY A 201 2.49 10.89 14.39
N THR A 202 1.78 9.90 14.93
CA THR A 202 1.04 10.06 16.20
C THR A 202 1.99 10.30 17.37
N GLN A 203 1.61 11.24 18.24
CA GLN A 203 2.36 11.60 19.44
C GLN A 203 2.38 10.44 20.45
N LEU A 204 3.56 10.13 20.98
CA LEU A 204 3.77 9.06 21.93
C LEU A 204 3.70 9.63 23.36
N THR A 205 2.56 9.43 24.03
CA THR A 205 2.38 9.79 25.44
C THR A 205 3.25 8.88 26.31
N ASN A 206 4.51 9.26 26.51
CA ASN A 206 5.53 8.45 27.18
C ASN A 206 5.36 8.45 28.71
N THR A 207 4.21 7.97 29.18
CA THR A 207 3.96 7.63 30.59
C THR A 207 4.72 6.34 30.91
N PRO A 208 5.74 6.33 31.79
CA PRO A 208 6.19 5.10 32.40
C PRO A 208 5.12 4.68 33.42
N SER A 209 4.56 3.47 33.27
CA SER A 209 3.89 2.85 34.43
C SER A 209 4.97 2.46 35.42
N ALA A 210 4.81 2.93 36.66
CA ALA A 210 5.34 2.21 37.83
C ALA A 210 4.51 0.94 38.07
#